data_AF-A0A3D3CJA4-F1
#
_entry.id   AF-A0A3D3CJA4-F1
#
_cell.length_a   1.000
_cell.length_b   1.000
_cell.length_c   1.000
_cell.angle_alpha   90.00
_cell.angle_beta   90.00
_cell.angle_gamma   90.00
#
_symmetry.space_group_name_H-M   'P 1'
#
loop_
_entity.id
_entity.type
_entity.pdbx_description
1 polymer ?
#
loop_
_entity_poly.entity_id
_entity_poly.type
_entity_poly.pdbx_seq_one_letter_code
_entity_poly.pdbx_strand_id
1 'polypeptide(L)'
;SMQGEEERSKDEATYLLYGGYEPLSGKLTQILNQKSGIGWTTYAHTGIPVPIFAGGVGSDLFAGYYDNTDVAWKTMSIIGVN
;
A
#
# COMPACT_ATOMS: atom_id res chain seq x y z
N SER A 1 -6.08 -1.30 21.39
CA SER A 1 -5.60 -0.23 22.21
C SER A 1 -5.70 1.03 21.40
N MET A 2 -6.68 1.86 21.77
CA MET A 2 -6.80 3.24 21.27
C MET A 2 -5.83 4.18 22.02
N GLN A 3 -4.79 3.62 22.64
CA GLN A 3 -3.81 4.35 23.42
C GLN A 3 -2.73 4.96 22.51
N GLY A 4 -2.12 6.06 22.97
CA GLY A 4 -0.99 6.70 22.30
C GLY A 4 0.22 5.77 22.19
N GLU A 5 1.14 6.06 21.27
CA GLU A 5 2.32 5.21 21.02
C GLU A 5 3.16 4.97 22.28
N GLU A 6 3.25 5.95 23.18
CA GLU A 6 3.99 5.83 24.45
C GLU A 6 3.34 4.86 25.44
N GLU A 7 2.02 4.67 25.35
CA GLU A 7 1.22 3.85 26.26
C GLU A 7 1.03 2.40 25.77
N ARG A 8 1.57 2.05 24.60
CA ARG A 8 1.52 0.67 24.08
C ARG A 8 2.42 -0.25 24.90
N SER A 9 1.97 -1.50 25.06
CA SER A 9 2.77 -2.51 25.76
C SER A 9 4.11 -2.73 25.04
N LYS A 10 5.21 -2.59 25.79
CA LYS A 10 6.59 -2.79 25.30
C LYS A 10 7.14 -4.17 25.66
N ASP A 11 6.28 -5.07 26.12
CA ASP A 11 6.70 -6.41 26.52
C ASP A 11 7.04 -7.27 25.30
N GLU A 12 8.05 -8.11 25.46
CA GLU A 12 8.58 -8.97 24.40
C GLU A 12 7.53 -9.99 23.90
N ALA A 13 6.66 -10.49 24.78
CA ALA A 13 5.64 -11.46 24.40
C ALA A 13 4.61 -10.86 23.44
N THR A 14 4.16 -9.62 23.69
CA THR A 14 3.29 -8.88 22.77
C THR A 14 3.96 -8.64 21.42
N TYR A 15 5.24 -8.26 21.40
CA TYR A 15 5.98 -8.08 20.16
C TYR A 15 6.14 -9.40 19.38
N LEU A 16 6.41 -10.52 20.05
CA LEU A 16 6.51 -11.83 19.39
C LEU A 16 5.18 -12.28 18.79
N LEU A 17 4.06 -11.98 19.45
CA LEU A 17 2.74 -12.40 18.99
C LEU A 17 2.16 -11.48 17.89
N TYR A 18 2.46 -10.19 17.93
CA TYR A 18 1.79 -9.17 17.10
C TYR A 18 2.74 -8.26 16.32
N GLY A 19 4.06 -8.43 16.46
CA GLY A 19 5.06 -7.55 15.88
C GLY A 19 4.90 -6.11 16.38
N GLY A 20 4.97 -5.14 15.46
CA GLY A 20 4.65 -3.74 15.73
C GLY A 20 3.15 -3.41 15.67
N TYR A 21 2.29 -4.39 15.40
CA TYR A 21 0.86 -4.17 15.24
C TYR A 21 0.14 -4.18 16.59
N GLU A 22 -0.91 -3.37 16.66
CA GLU A 22 -1.71 -3.29 17.86
C GLU A 22 -2.77 -4.43 17.89
N PRO A 23 -2.79 -5.30 18.92
CA PRO A 23 -3.60 -6.52 18.93
C PRO A 23 -5.11 -6.30 18.80
N LEU A 24 -5.68 -5.31 19.51
CA LEU A 24 -7.11 -5.04 19.46
C LEU A 24 -7.54 -4.57 18.07
N SER A 25 -6.80 -3.64 17.49
CA SER A 25 -7.09 -3.07 16.17
C SER A 25 -7.01 -4.15 15.11
N GLY A 26 -5.96 -4.98 15.15
CA GLY A 26 -5.84 -6.15 14.26
C GLY A 26 -7.04 -7.08 14.37
N LYS A 27 -7.52 -7.36 15.59
CA LYS A 27 -8.69 -8.22 15.80
C LYS A 27 -10.00 -7.59 15.33
N LEU A 28 -10.21 -6.31 15.61
CA LEU A 28 -11.40 -5.58 15.13
C LEU A 28 -11.43 -5.55 13.61
N THR A 29 -10.30 -5.29 12.96
CA THR A 29 -10.16 -5.33 11.50
C THR A 29 -10.50 -6.71 10.95
N GLN A 30 -10.07 -7.81 11.58
CA GLN A 30 -10.45 -9.16 11.15
C GLN A 30 -11.98 -9.40 11.21
N ILE A 31 -12.64 -8.96 12.28
CA ILE A 31 -14.10 -9.11 12.43
C ILE A 31 -14.84 -8.31 11.35
N LEU A 32 -14.41 -7.06 11.12
CA LEU A 32 -15.00 -6.21 10.10
C LEU A 32 -14.80 -6.77 8.69
N ASN A 33 -13.59 -7.24 8.38
CA ASN A 33 -13.25 -7.88 7.11
C ASN A 33 -14.16 -9.09 6.82
N GLN A 34 -14.38 -9.96 7.82
CA GLN A 34 -15.28 -11.11 7.68
C GLN A 34 -16.72 -10.69 7.42
N LYS A 35 -17.19 -9.61 8.04
CA LYS A 35 -18.54 -9.07 7.83
C LYS A 35 -18.70 -8.35 6.50
N SER A 36 -17.62 -7.79 5.94
CA SER A 36 -17.63 -7.04 4.68
C SER A 36 -17.21 -7.85 3.46
N GLY A 37 -16.71 -9.08 3.64
CA GLY A 37 -16.18 -9.90 2.56
C GLY A 37 -14.81 -9.42 2.04
N ILE A 38 -14.05 -8.71 2.86
CA ILE A 38 -12.71 -8.20 2.51
C ILE A 38 -11.64 -9.19 2.99
N GLY A 39 -10.64 -9.46 2.17
CA GLY A 39 -9.50 -10.34 2.49
C GLY A 39 -8.15 -9.63 2.36
N TRP A 40 -7.19 -10.03 3.17
CA TRP A 40 -5.80 -9.58 3.12
C TRP A 40 -4.87 -10.78 3.09
N THR A 41 -3.85 -10.76 2.23
CA THR A 41 -2.89 -11.88 2.08
C THR A 41 -1.57 -11.67 2.81
N THR A 42 -1.25 -10.42 3.14
CA THR A 42 0.00 -10.05 3.83
C THR A 42 -0.20 -8.76 4.62
N TYR A 43 0.66 -8.55 5.61
CA TYR A 43 0.81 -7.30 6.35
C TYR A 43 1.80 -6.33 5.69
N ALA A 44 2.38 -6.73 4.54
CA ALA A 44 3.37 -5.97 3.76
C ALA A 44 2.88 -5.66 2.33
N HIS A 45 3.80 -5.35 1.42
CA HIS A 45 3.51 -5.10 0.01
C HIS A 45 3.32 -6.39 -0.80
N THR A 46 2.65 -6.27 -1.95
CA THR A 46 2.58 -7.32 -2.98
C THR A 46 3.16 -6.77 -4.30
N GLY A 47 3.66 -7.65 -5.16
CA GLY A 47 4.31 -7.28 -6.43
C GLY A 47 3.39 -7.23 -7.64
N ILE A 48 2.09 -6.99 -7.44
CA ILE A 48 1.12 -6.94 -8.54
C ILE A 48 1.30 -5.63 -9.32
N PRO A 49 1.23 -5.64 -10.67
CA PRO A 49 1.24 -4.41 -11.46
C PRO A 49 0.17 -3.41 -11.05
N VAL A 50 0.51 -2.12 -11.07
CA VAL A 50 -0.37 -1.02 -10.63
C VAL A 50 -0.85 -0.23 -11.84
N PRO A 51 -2.16 0.11 -11.96
CA PRO A 51 -2.66 0.84 -13.12
C PRO A 51 -2.16 2.30 -13.14
N ILE A 52 -1.90 2.81 -14.35
CA ILE A 52 -1.61 4.23 -14.61
C ILE A 52 -2.80 4.85 -15.34
N PHE A 53 -3.20 6.05 -14.92
CA PHE A 53 -4.22 6.85 -15.58
C PHE A 53 -3.59 8.15 -16.06
N ALA A 54 -3.78 8.48 -17.33
CA ALA A 54 -3.25 9.68 -17.95
C ALA A 54 -4.33 10.36 -18.80
N GLY A 55 -4.31 11.69 -18.85
CA GLY A 55 -5.22 12.49 -19.66
C GLY A 55 -4.55 13.78 -20.12
N GLY A 56 -4.93 14.27 -21.29
CA GLY A 56 -4.31 15.44 -21.91
C GLY A 56 -3.20 15.09 -22.91
N VAL A 57 -2.35 16.07 -23.23
CA VAL A 57 -1.30 15.91 -24.24
C VAL A 57 -0.32 14.82 -23.82
N GLY A 58 -0.09 13.84 -24.71
CA GLY A 58 0.83 12.72 -24.47
C GLY A 58 0.25 11.56 -23.66
N SER A 59 -1.05 11.56 -23.33
CA SER A 59 -1.68 10.47 -22.55
C SER A 59 -1.51 9.09 -23.18
N ASP A 60 -1.49 9.01 -24.51
CA ASP A 60 -1.37 7.75 -25.26
C ASP A 60 -0.03 7.05 -25.01
N LEU A 61 1.01 7.79 -24.59
CA LEU A 61 2.32 7.22 -24.22
C LEU A 61 2.22 6.31 -22.99
N PHE A 62 1.20 6.48 -22.15
CA PHE A 62 0.98 5.71 -20.92
C PHE A 62 0.05 4.51 -21.12
N ALA A 63 -0.31 4.18 -22.36
CA ALA A 63 -1.04 2.95 -22.65
C ALA A 63 -0.13 1.71 -22.58
N GLY A 64 -0.72 0.56 -22.25
CA GLY A 64 -0.04 -0.73 -22.26
C GLY A 64 0.68 -1.10 -20.96
N TYR A 65 1.61 -2.04 -21.06
CA TYR A 65 2.37 -2.59 -19.94
C TYR A 65 3.84 -2.20 -20.06
N TYR A 66 4.43 -1.65 -19.01
CA TYR A 66 5.79 -1.13 -18.98
C TYR A 66 6.29 -0.99 -17.54
N ASP A 67 7.59 -0.76 -17.35
CA ASP A 67 8.20 -0.64 -16.03
C ASP A 67 7.90 0.74 -15.41
N ASN A 68 7.94 0.86 -14.08
CA ASN A 68 7.65 2.14 -13.43
C ASN A 68 8.65 3.25 -13.81
N THR A 69 9.88 2.91 -14.21
CA THR A 69 10.88 3.89 -14.65
C THR A 69 10.46 4.59 -15.94
N ASP A 70 9.72 3.91 -16.82
CA ASP A 70 9.20 4.50 -18.05
C ASP A 70 8.20 5.63 -17.79
N VAL A 71 7.54 5.67 -16.62
CA VAL A 71 6.66 6.79 -16.26
C VAL A 71 7.45 8.10 -16.25
N ALA A 72 8.67 8.08 -15.70
CA ALA A 72 9.52 9.25 -15.64
C ALA A 72 10.01 9.64 -17.05
N TRP A 73 10.50 8.69 -17.83
CA TRP A 73 10.98 8.93 -19.20
C TRP A 73 9.89 9.46 -20.13
N LYS A 74 8.69 8.88 -20.09
CA LYS A 74 7.53 9.36 -20.85
C LYS A 74 7.14 10.77 -20.44
N THR A 75 7.12 11.06 -19.14
CA THR A 75 6.82 12.41 -18.64
C THR A 75 7.85 13.42 -19.14
N MET A 76 9.15 13.09 -19.02
CA MET A 76 10.26 13.89 -19.51
C MET A 76 10.15 14.21 -21.01
N SER A 77 9.76 13.22 -21.82
CA SER A 77 9.53 13.42 -23.27
C SER A 77 8.40 14.41 -23.59
N ILE A 78 7.37 14.51 -22.74
CA ILE A 78 6.24 15.43 -22.92
C ILE A 78 6.64 16.86 -22.52
N ILE A 79 7.38 17.00 -21.42
CA ILE A 79 7.81 18.32 -20.91
C ILE A 79 9.05 18.88 -21.64
N GLY A 80 9.68 18.08 -22.50
CA GLY A 80 10.84 18.50 -23.29
C GLY A 80 12.15 18.54 -22.52
N VAL A 81 12.30 17.70 -21.50
CA VAL A 81 13.55 17.55 -20.72
C VAL A 81 14.11 16.16 -21.04
N ASN A 82 15.37 16.07 -21.45
CA ASN A 82 16.09 14.81 -21.70
C ASN A 82 17.05 14.49 -20.57
#